data_AF-A0A383CHT2-F1
#
_entry.id   AF-A0A383CHT2-F1
#
_cell.length_a   1.000
_cell.length_b   1.000
_cell.length_c   1.000
_cell.angle_alpha   90.00
_cell.angle_beta   90.00
_cell.angle_gamma   90.00
#
_symmetry.space_group_name_H-M   'P 1'
#
loop_
_entity.id
_entity.type
_entity.pdbx_description
1 polymer ?
#
loop_
_entity_poly.entity_id
_entity_poly.type
_entity_poly.pdbx_seq_one_letter_code
_entity_poly.pdbx_strand_id
1 'polypeptide(L)' 'MCRIRTFYECSDGTMGWAEIVLSYDEDIAGHIRHWSTGGRMVITEHIDLV' A
#
# COMPACT_ATOMS: atom_id res chain seq x y z
N MET A 1 12.74 -3.89 5.25
CA MET A 1 11.29 -3.66 5.43
C MET A 1 10.62 -3.59 4.06
N CYS A 2 9.30 -3.73 4.00
CA CYS A 2 8.49 -3.50 2.80
C CYS A 2 7.63 -2.25 3.00
N ARG A 3 7.79 -1.25 2.16
CA ARG A 3 6.84 -0.13 2.05
C ARG A 3 5.76 -0.52 1.06
N ILE A 4 4.50 -0.42 1.48
CA ILE A 4 3.33 -0.58 0.60
C ILE A 4 2.68 0.79 0.46
N ARG A 5 2.40 1.21 -0.78
CA ARG A 5 1.65 2.43 -1.08
C ARG A 5 0.42 2.10 -1.92
N THR A 6 -0.73 2.64 -1.54
CA THR A 6 -2.00 2.50 -2.27
C THR A 6 -2.42 3.84 -2.83
N PHE A 7 -2.89 3.83 -4.07
CA PHE A 7 -3.49 4.98 -4.75
C PHE A 7 -4.96 4.70 -5.04
N TYR A 8 -5.81 5.70 -4.83
CA TYR A 8 -7.26 5.58 -4.99
C TYR A 8 -7.90 6.92 -5.37
N GLU A 9 -9.03 6.86 -6.07
CA GLU A 9 -9.85 8.05 -6.35
C GLU A 9 -10.65 8.44 -5.11
N CYS A 10 -10.56 9.71 -4.73
CA CYS A 10 -11.31 10.31 -3.64
C CYS A 10 -12.73 10.70 -4.10
N SER A 11 -13.63 10.95 -3.15
CA SER A 11 -15.02 11.34 -3.46
C SER A 11 -15.13 12.69 -4.19
N ASP A 12 -14.07 13.50 -4.20
CA ASP A 12 -13.96 14.77 -4.93
C ASP A 12 -13.29 14.61 -6.32
N GLY A 13 -13.03 13.37 -6.76
CA GLY A 13 -12.37 13.07 -8.03
C GLY A 13 -10.85 13.29 -8.03
N THR A 14 -10.26 13.64 -6.88
CA THR A 14 -8.79 13.75 -6.76
C THR A 14 -8.15 12.38 -6.53
N MET A 15 -6.86 12.26 -6.83
CA MET A 15 -6.09 11.05 -6.52
C MET A 15 -5.54 11.14 -5.09
N GLY A 16 -6.03 10.27 -4.20
CA GLY A 16 -5.51 10.07 -2.86
C GLY A 16 -4.46 8.96 -2.80
N TRP A 17 -3.71 8.93 -1.70
CA TRP A 17 -2.79 7.83 -1.41
C TRP A 17 -2.67 7.56 0.10
N ALA A 18 -2.30 6.32 0.43
CA ALA A 18 -1.96 5.89 1.78
C ALA A 18 -0.71 5.00 1.74
N GLU A 19 0.09 5.02 2.81
CA GLU A 19 1.34 4.25 2.90
C GLU A 19 1.45 3.54 4.25
N ILE A 20 2.05 2.36 4.24
CA ILE A 20 2.45 1.62 5.43
C ILE A 20 3.84 1.01 5.21
N VAL A 21 4.65 1.01 6.25
CA VAL A 21 5.91 0.27 6.28
C VAL A 21 5.71 -0.94 7.17
N LEU A 22 5.96 -2.12 6.62
CA LEU A 22 5.82 -3.41 7.29
C LEU A 22 7.16 -4.11 7.35
N SER A 23 7.34 -4.90 8.39
CA SER A 23 8.44 -5.86 8.43
C SER A 23 8.12 -7.09 7.56
N TYR A 24 9.15 -7.84 7.17
CA TYR A 24 8.99 -9.01 6.29
C TYR A 24 8.40 -10.23 6.98
N ASP A 25 8.36 -10.23 8.31
CA ASP A 25 7.67 -11.22 9.14
C ASP A 25 6.16 -10.94 9.27
N GLU A 26 5.67 -9.79 8.82
CA GLU A 26 4.24 -9.47 8.77
C GLU A 26 3.55 -9.99 7.49
N ASP A 27 2.21 -10.09 7.49
CA ASP A 27 1.42 -10.61 6.37
C ASP A 27 1.27 -9.60 5.22
N ILE A 28 2.37 -9.36 4.50
CA ILE A 28 2.42 -8.46 3.33
C ILE A 28 1.38 -8.87 2.27
N ALA A 29 1.18 -10.16 2.03
CA ALA A 29 0.24 -10.65 1.02
C ALA A 29 -1.22 -10.30 1.39
N GLY A 30 -1.59 -10.46 2.66
CA GLY A 30 -2.88 -10.03 3.20
C GLY A 30 -3.11 -8.53 3.04
N HIS A 31 -2.10 -7.71 3.34
CA HIS A 31 -2.16 -6.26 3.16
C HIS A 31 -2.36 -5.85 1.69
N ILE A 32 -1.59 -6.43 0.76
CA ILE A 32 -1.76 -6.16 -0.68
C ILE A 32 -3.17 -6.53 -1.13
N ARG A 33 -3.68 -7.70 -0.74
CA ARG A 33 -5.02 -8.15 -1.09
C ARG A 33 -6.10 -7.20 -0.57
N HIS A 34 -6.00 -6.81 0.70
CA HIS A 34 -6.95 -5.87 1.31
C HIS A 34 -6.95 -4.54 0.57
N TRP A 35 -5.76 -3.99 0.28
CA TRP A 35 -5.60 -2.68 -0.35
C TRP A 35 -5.93 -2.65 -1.84
N SER A 36 -5.80 -3.77 -2.54
CA SER A 36 -6.18 -3.91 -3.96
C SER A 36 -7.70 -3.98 -4.18
N THR A 37 -8.50 -3.97 -3.11
CA THR A 37 -9.96 -3.98 -3.20
C THR A 37 -10.48 -2.70 -3.86
N GLY A 38 -11.40 -2.84 -4.81
CA GLY A 38 -12.07 -1.70 -5.45
C GLY A 38 -11.28 -1.00 -6.55
N GLY A 39 -10.36 -1.71 -7.22
CA GLY A 39 -9.63 -1.18 -8.39
C GLY A 39 -8.47 -0.22 -8.04
N ARG A 40 -8.06 -0.19 -6.78
CA ARG A 40 -6.94 0.62 -6.28
C ARG A 40 -5.60 0.08 -6.77
N MET A 41 -4.66 0.97 -7.03
CA MET A 41 -3.30 0.60 -7.42
C MET A 41 -2.42 0.44 -6.17
N VAL A 42 -1.73 -0.69 -6.05
CA VAL A 42 -0.83 -0.98 -4.92
C VAL A 42 0.58 -1.18 -5.45
N ILE A 43 1.56 -0.48 -4.86
CA ILE A 43 2.98 -0.59 -5.18
C ILE A 43 3.73 -1.04 -3.93
N THR A 44 4.66 -1.97 -4.08
CA THR A 44 5.57 -2.42 -3.02
C THR A 44 7.00 -2.01 -3.32
N GLU A 45 7.72 -1.59 -2.29
CA GLU A 45 9.11 -1.15 -2.37
C GLU A 45 9.90 -1.72 -1.19
N HIS A 46 11.06 -2.33 -1.45
CA HIS A 46 11.99 -2.69 -0.38
C HIS A 46 12.66 -1.42 0.18
N ILE A 47 12.70 -1.28 1.51
CA ILE A 47 13.40 -0.18 2.17
C ILE A 47 14.24 -0.65 3.35
N ASP A 48 15.33 0.07 3.59
CA ASP A 48 16.16 -0.03 4.80
C ASP A 48 15.80 1.12 5.74
N LEU A 49 15.51 0.80 7.00
CA LEU A 49 15.37 1.82 8.05
C LEU A 49 16.76 2.03 8.67
N VAL A 50 17.30 3.23 8.50
CA VAL A 50 18.54 3.71 9.13
C VAL A 50 18.29 4.23 10.53
#